data_AF-A0A238JT22-F1
#
_entry.id   AF-A0A238JT22-F1
#
_cell.length_a   1.000
_cell.length_b   1.000
_cell.length_c   1.000
_cell.angle_alpha   90.00
_cell.angle_beta   90.00
_cell.angle_gamma   90.00
#
_symmetry.space_group_name_H-M   'P 1'
#
loop_
_entity.id
_entity.type
_entity.pdbx_description
1 polymer ?
#
loop_
_entity_poly.entity_id
_entity_poly.type
_entity_poly.pdbx_seq_one_letter_code
_entity_poly.pdbx_strand_id
1 'polypeptide(L)'
;MGLLGQPLGYYDYLTFVALILLLAAVMALFLFIMGLPGRIAIKRNHPHAEAVKLMGWMGFLAIIPWVHAFIWAYHDGMTVDIRRLPEGEREAIRKEIERLGGQVKDEYRAPAADDPQKT
;
A
#
# COMPACT_ATOMS: atom_id res chain seq x y z
N MET A 1 -38.05 9.88 23.03
CA MET A 1 -36.96 9.24 23.82
C MET A 1 -35.88 10.30 24.01
N GLY A 2 -35.52 10.64 25.25
CA GLY A 2 -34.51 11.66 25.56
C GLY A 2 -33.20 11.03 26.02
N LEU A 3 -32.09 11.75 25.86
CA LEU A 3 -30.77 11.33 26.35
C LEU A 3 -30.46 12.14 27.62
N LEU A 4 -30.05 11.48 28.71
CA LEU A 4 -29.69 12.13 29.99
C LEU A 4 -30.75 13.11 30.54
N GLY A 5 -32.04 12.85 30.28
CA GLY A 5 -33.15 13.68 30.74
C GLY A 5 -33.47 14.91 29.86
N GLN A 6 -32.76 15.10 28.75
CA GLN A 6 -33.01 16.18 27.79
C GLN A 6 -33.76 15.66 26.54
N PRO A 7 -34.73 16.41 26.00
CA PRO A 7 -35.40 16.04 24.76
C PRO A 7 -34.46 16.17 23.57
N LEU A 8 -34.36 15.14 22.73
CA LEU A 8 -33.53 15.14 21.54
C LEU A 8 -34.17 16.04 20.45
N GLY A 9 -33.48 17.12 20.11
CA GLY A 9 -33.87 18.05 19.06
C GLY A 9 -33.27 17.68 17.70
N TYR A 10 -33.71 18.39 16.66
CA TYR A 10 -33.19 18.24 15.29
C TYR A 10 -31.66 18.42 15.21
N TYR A 11 -31.10 19.38 15.96
CA TYR A 11 -29.66 19.62 16.01
C TYR A 11 -28.86 18.47 16.65
N ASP A 12 -29.45 17.71 17.58
CA ASP A 12 -28.78 16.56 18.18
C ASP A 12 -28.61 15.43 17.15
N TYR A 13 -29.65 15.17 16.35
CA TYR A 13 -29.57 14.20 15.26
C TYR A 13 -28.55 14.61 14.19
N LEU A 14 -28.54 15.89 13.79
CA LEU A 14 -27.51 16.42 12.88
C LEU A 14 -26.10 16.21 13.46
N THR A 15 -25.92 16.48 14.75
CA THR A 15 -24.63 16.30 15.43
C THR A 15 -24.20 14.83 15.44
N PHE A 16 -25.12 13.89 15.70
CA PHE A 16 -24.80 12.45 15.64
C PHE A 16 -24.41 12.00 14.23
N VAL A 17 -25.11 12.46 13.19
CA VAL A 17 -24.75 12.16 11.81
C VAL A 17 -23.36 12.73 11.48
N ALA A 18 -23.10 13.99 11.85
CA ALA A 18 -21.81 14.62 11.65
C ALA A 18 -20.68 13.86 12.39
N LEU A 19 -20.92 13.41 13.62
CA LEU A 19 -19.98 12.61 14.40
C LEU A 19 -19.68 11.25 13.74
N ILE A 20 -20.70 10.57 13.23
CA ILE A 20 -20.53 9.30 12.50
C ILE A 20 -19.69 9.52 11.25
N LEU A 21 -20.00 10.56 10.47
CA LEU A 21 -19.23 10.90 9.27
C LEU A 21 -17.78 11.29 9.59
N LEU A 22 -17.57 12.07 10.64
CA LEU A 22 -16.24 12.44 11.11
C LEU A 22 -15.45 11.19 11.52
N LEU A 23 -16.06 10.29 12.30
CA LEU A 23 -15.44 9.04 12.71
C LEU A 23 -15.09 8.17 11.50
N ALA A 24 -15.98 8.05 10.52
CA ALA A 24 -15.74 7.33 9.29
C ALA A 24 -14.59 7.95 8.47
N ALA A 25 -14.53 9.27 8.37
CA ALA A 25 -13.46 9.99 7.67
C ALA A 25 -12.11 9.78 8.37
N VAL A 26 -12.07 9.89 9.70
CA VAL A 26 -10.87 9.61 10.49
C VAL A 26 -10.42 8.17 10.31
N MET A 27 -11.34 7.21 10.38
CA MET A 27 -11.03 5.79 10.15
C MET A 27 -10.48 5.54 8.75
N ALA A 28 -11.10 6.12 7.72
CA ALA A 28 -10.63 6.02 6.34
C ALA A 28 -9.22 6.59 6.18
N LEU A 29 -8.93 7.74 6.81
CA LEU A 29 -7.59 8.34 6.82
C LEU A 29 -6.57 7.43 7.51
N PHE A 30 -6.92 6.83 8.65
CA PHE A 30 -6.05 5.87 9.33
C PHE A 30 -5.73 4.65 8.47
N LEU A 31 -6.74 4.04 7.85
CA LEU A 31 -6.54 2.89 6.95
C LEU A 31 -5.67 3.27 5.74
N PHE A 32 -5.88 4.46 5.18
CA PHE A 32 -5.08 4.97 4.08
C PHE A 32 -3.60 5.16 4.45
N ILE A 33 -3.33 5.81 5.59
CA ILE A 33 -1.98 6.06 6.10
C ILE A 33 -1.28 4.73 6.45
N MET A 34 -2.00 3.80 7.05
CA MET A 34 -1.45 2.51 7.47
C MET A 34 -1.02 1.64 6.29
N GLY A 35 -1.78 1.63 5.20
CA GLY A 35 -1.45 0.89 3.97
C GLY A 35 -0.42 1.57 3.07
N LEU A 36 0.03 2.79 3.41
CA LEU A 36 0.93 3.59 2.59
C LEU A 36 2.30 2.94 2.30
N PRO A 37 3.05 2.36 3.27
CA PRO A 37 4.38 1.81 3.00
C PRO A 37 4.34 0.65 1.98
N GLY A 38 3.33 -0.22 2.07
CA GLY A 38 3.12 -1.30 1.08
C GLY A 38 2.85 -0.77 -0.32
N ARG A 39 2.03 0.28 -0.45
CA ARG A 39 1.75 0.92 -1.75
C ARG A 39 3.00 1.57 -2.35
N ILE A 40 3.87 2.14 -1.51
CA ILE A 40 5.16 2.71 -1.94
C ILE A 40 6.07 1.59 -2.46
N ALA A 41 6.18 0.47 -1.74
CA ALA A 41 7.00 -0.67 -2.15
C ALA A 41 6.56 -1.27 -3.50
N ILE A 42 5.24 -1.41 -3.71
CA ILE A 42 4.67 -1.89 -4.98
C ILE A 42 5.01 -0.92 -6.12
N LYS A 43 4.81 0.40 -5.94
CA LYS A 43 5.13 1.42 -6.96
C LYS A 43 6.63 1.43 -7.32
N ARG A 44 7.48 1.10 -6.36
CA ARG A 44 8.94 1.05 -6.55
C ARG A 44 9.45 -0.28 -7.11
N ASN A 45 8.58 -1.26 -7.38
CA ASN A 45 8.96 -2.61 -7.82
C ASN A 45 9.90 -3.31 -6.82
N HIS A 46 9.61 -3.21 -5.52
CA HIS A 46 10.41 -3.83 -4.48
C HIS A 46 10.31 -5.37 -4.53
N PRO A 47 11.42 -6.14 -4.45
CA PRO A 47 11.40 -7.61 -4.57
C PRO A 47 10.55 -8.29 -3.49
N HIS A 48 10.46 -7.67 -2.32
CA HIS A 48 9.66 -8.14 -1.19
C HIS A 48 8.50 -7.18 -0.89
N ALA A 49 7.81 -6.69 -1.92
CA ALA A 49 6.69 -5.76 -1.77
C ALA A 49 5.56 -6.31 -0.88
N GLU A 50 5.30 -7.63 -0.92
CA GLU A 50 4.30 -8.27 -0.06
C GLU A 50 4.70 -8.23 1.42
N ALA A 51 5.97 -8.50 1.74
CA ALA A 51 6.45 -8.43 3.13
C ALA A 51 6.32 -7.01 3.70
N VAL A 52 6.67 -5.98 2.92
CA VAL A 52 6.53 -4.57 3.33
C VAL A 52 5.04 -4.20 3.49
N LYS A 53 4.17 -4.71 2.62
CA LYS A 53 2.71 -4.53 2.76
C LYS A 53 2.22 -5.15 4.07
N LEU A 54 2.56 -6.40 4.37
CA LEU A 54 2.18 -7.06 5.61
C LEU A 54 2.73 -6.34 6.83
N MET A 55 4.00 -5.92 6.81
CA MET A 55 4.64 -5.18 7.90
C MET A 55 3.98 -3.82 8.15
N GLY A 56 3.55 -3.12 7.09
CA GLY A 56 2.76 -1.90 7.19
C GLY A 56 1.43 -2.12 7.92
N TRP A 57 0.74 -3.23 7.65
CA TRP A 57 -0.49 -3.62 8.35
C TRP A 57 -0.23 -4.10 9.79
N MET A 58 0.88 -4.79 10.07
CA MET A 58 1.29 -5.15 11.45
C MET A 58 1.66 -3.91 12.29
N GLY A 59 1.99 -2.80 11.63
CA GLY A 59 2.13 -1.47 12.24
C GLY A 59 0.92 -1.01 13.06
N PHE A 60 -0.26 -1.63 12.85
CA PHE A 60 -1.44 -1.43 13.68
C PHE A 60 -1.21 -1.72 15.17
N LEU A 61 -0.34 -2.69 15.50
CA LEU A 61 -0.07 -3.10 16.88
C LEU A 61 1.07 -2.30 17.52
N ALA A 62 1.95 -1.68 16.71
CA ALA A 62 3.05 -0.87 17.20
C ALA A 62 3.53 0.14 16.14
N ILE A 63 3.74 1.39 16.55
CA ILE A 63 4.26 2.47 15.68
C ILE A 63 5.65 2.11 15.12
N ILE A 64 6.45 1.37 15.89
CA ILE A 64 7.82 1.00 15.53
C ILE A 64 7.90 0.15 14.24
N PRO A 65 7.21 -1.00 14.10
CA PRO A 65 7.19 -1.77 12.86
C PRO A 65 6.59 -0.99 11.69
N TRP A 66 5.66 -0.06 11.94
CA TRP A 66 5.12 0.80 10.89
C TRP A 66 6.20 1.73 10.30
N VAL A 67 6.95 2.42 11.16
CA VAL A 67 8.09 3.27 10.73
C VAL A 67 9.17 2.43 10.07
N HIS A 68 9.48 1.24 10.60
CA HIS A 68 10.42 0.33 9.95
C HIS A 68 9.95 -0.12 8.56
N ALA A 69 8.66 -0.37 8.36
CA ALA A 69 8.11 -0.70 7.05
C ALA A 69 8.30 0.45 6.05
N PHE A 70 8.21 1.71 6.48
CA PHE A 70 8.60 2.85 5.62
C PHE A 70 10.09 2.85 5.33
N ILE A 71 10.94 2.67 6.35
CA ILE A 71 12.38 2.62 6.14
C ILE A 71 12.68 1.55 5.10
N TRP A 72 12.11 0.36 5.18
CA TRP A 72 12.29 -0.72 4.19
C TRP A 72 11.63 -0.45 2.84
N ALA A 73 10.50 0.25 2.79
CA ALA A 73 9.91 0.71 1.53
C ALA A 73 10.83 1.71 0.80
N TYR A 74 11.64 2.46 1.57
CA TYR A 74 12.57 3.45 1.04
C TYR A 74 14.01 2.96 0.88
N HIS A 75 14.41 1.99 1.69
CA HIS A 75 15.73 1.41 1.73
C HIS A 75 15.96 0.65 0.43
N ASP A 76 16.79 1.22 -0.44
CA ASP A 76 17.41 0.50 -1.54
C ASP A 76 18.49 -0.44 -0.98
N GLY A 77 18.09 -1.36 -0.11
CA GLY A 77 18.94 -2.46 0.35
C GLY A 77 19.21 -3.38 -0.83
N MET A 78 20.18 -3.00 -1.68
CA MET A 78 20.32 -3.46 -3.06
C MET A 78 19.03 -3.24 -3.87
N THR A 79 19.04 -2.27 -4.78
CA THR A 79 18.43 -2.54 -6.07
C THR A 79 19.07 -3.82 -6.59
N VAL A 80 18.47 -4.98 -6.28
CA VAL A 80 18.78 -6.20 -6.99
C VAL A 80 18.26 -5.90 -8.38
N ASP A 81 19.16 -5.35 -9.21
CA ASP A 81 18.83 -4.93 -10.56
C ASP A 81 18.17 -6.14 -11.19
N ILE A 82 16.88 -6.05 -11.50
CA ILE A 82 16.12 -7.16 -12.08
C ILE A 82 16.91 -7.69 -13.29
N ARG A 83 17.62 -6.82 -14.03
CA ARG A 83 18.51 -7.19 -15.15
C ARG A 83 19.72 -8.06 -14.76
N ARG A 84 20.17 -8.04 -13.51
CA ARG A 84 21.26 -8.87 -12.97
C ARG A 84 20.79 -10.16 -12.31
N LEU A 85 19.50 -10.31 -12.00
CA LEU A 85 18.98 -11.58 -11.46
C LEU A 85 18.91 -12.66 -12.56
N PRO A 86 18.94 -13.94 -12.20
CA PRO A 86 18.51 -15.01 -13.09
C PRO A 86 17.10 -14.73 -13.63
N GLU A 87 16.84 -15.04 -14.91
CA GLU A 87 15.53 -14.79 -15.58
C GLU A 87 14.32 -15.25 -14.73
N GLY A 88 14.43 -16.42 -14.09
CA GLY A 88 13.34 -16.97 -13.28
C GLY A 88 12.95 -16.12 -12.07
N GLU A 89 13.90 -15.45 -11.41
CA GLU A 89 13.59 -14.58 -10.26
C GLU A 89 12.99 -13.25 -10.72
N ARG A 90 13.39 -12.73 -11.88
CA ARG A 90 12.76 -11.55 -12.49
C ARG A 90 11.29 -11.78 -12.76
N GLU A 91 10.97 -12.93 -13.34
CA GLU A 91 9.60 -13.32 -13.66
C GLU A 91 8.75 -13.48 -12.41
N ALA A 92 9.32 -14.07 -11.35
CA ALA A 92 8.64 -14.21 -10.07
C ALA A 92 8.28 -12.85 -9.47
N ILE A 93 9.22 -11.91 -9.43
CA ILE A 93 8.99 -10.55 -8.92
C ILE A 93 7.96 -9.80 -9.78
N ARG A 94 8.04 -9.93 -11.11
CA ARG A 94 7.05 -9.35 -12.03
C ARG A 94 5.64 -9.86 -11.74
N LYS A 95 5.47 -11.19 -11.72
CA LYS A 95 4.19 -11.85 -11.45
C LYS A 95 3.63 -11.43 -10.10
N GLU A 96 4.50 -11.28 -9.11
CA GLU A 96 4.11 -10.85 -7.77
C GLU A 96 3.63 -9.39 -7.74
N ILE A 97 4.33 -8.47 -8.40
CA ILE A 97 3.91 -7.08 -8.51
C ILE A 97 2.58 -6.97 -9.27
N GLU A 98 2.41 -7.72 -10.36
CA GLU A 98 1.16 -7.81 -11.11
C GLU A 98 0.02 -8.37 -10.25
N ARG A 99 0.26 -9.43 -9.47
CA ARG A 99 -0.69 -9.99 -8.50
C ARG A 99 -1.13 -8.97 -7.46
N LEU A 100 -0.20 -8.12 -7.01
CA LEU A 100 -0.48 -7.04 -6.05
C LEU A 100 -1.16 -5.81 -6.70
N GLY A 101 -1.40 -5.83 -8.01
CA GLY A 101 -2.04 -4.74 -8.77
C GLY A 101 -1.10 -3.57 -9.07
N GLY A 102 0.21 -3.77 -8.98
CA GLY A 102 1.24 -2.79 -9.35
C GLY A 102 1.55 -2.81 -10.85
N GLN A 103 1.95 -1.67 -11.39
CA GLN A 103 2.51 -1.61 -12.75
C GLN A 103 4.02 -1.83 -12.68
N VAL A 104 4.49 -2.80 -13.46
CA VAL A 104 5.92 -3.07 -13.60
C VAL A 104 6.54 -2.01 -14.50
N LYS A 105 7.65 -1.39 -14.06
CA LYS A 105 8.36 -0.37 -14.86
C LYS A 105 8.80 -0.97 -16.20
N ASP A 106 8.73 -0.17 -17.27
CA ASP A 106 9.07 -0.60 -18.63
C ASP A 106 10.52 -1.10 -18.75
N GLU A 107 11.45 -0.53 -17.97
CA GLU A 107 12.85 -0.97 -17.87
C GLU A 107 13.00 -2.43 -17.38
N TYR A 108 12.00 -2.93 -16.64
CA TYR A 108 11.96 -4.29 -16.12
C TYR A 108 10.96 -5.16 -16.88
N ARG A 109 10.25 -4.64 -17.89
CA ARG A 109 9.41 -5.46 -18.79
C ARG A 109 10.31 -6.45 -19.52
N ALA A 110 9.84 -7.69 -19.70
CA ALA A 110 10.58 -8.62 -20.57
C ALA A 110 10.75 -7.91 -21.93
N PRO A 111 11.94 -7.95 -22.55
CA PRO A 111 12.03 -7.52 -23.94
C PRO A 111 10.94 -8.30 -24.68
N ALA A 112 10.08 -7.58 -25.40
CA ALA A 112 9.04 -8.22 -26.20
C ALA A 112 9.74 -9.31 -26.99
N ALA A 113 9.30 -10.56 -26.83
CA ALA A 113 9.71 -11.61 -27.74
C ALA A 113 9.33 -11.10 -29.13
N ASP A 114 10.34 -10.75 -29.91
CA ASP A 114 10.28 -10.25 -31.28
C ASP A 114 9.74 -8.81 -31.48
N ASP A 115 10.65 -7.86 -31.71
CA ASP A 115 10.45 -6.89 -32.79
C ASP A 115 11.27 -7.39 -33.99
N PRO A 116 10.69 -8.15 -34.93
CA PRO A 116 11.37 -8.62 -36.12
C PRO A 116 11.67 -7.47 -37.12
N GLN A 117 11.37 -6.20 -36.78
CA GLN A 117 11.45 -5.07 -37.71
C GLN A 117 12.62 -4.12 -37.44
N LYS A 118 13.69 -4.56 -36.77
CA LYS A 118 14.94 -3.79 -36.66
C LYS A 118 16.12 -4.54 -37.26
N THR A 119 16.05 -4.75 -38.58
CA THR A 119 17.21 -5.01 -39.46
C THR A 119 17.46 -3.80 -40.34
#